data_AF-A0A2S6BZE4-F1
#
_entry.id   AF-A0A2S6BZE4-F1
#
_cell.length_a   1.000
_cell.length_b   1.000
_cell.length_c   1.000
_cell.angle_alpha   90.00
_cell.angle_beta   90.00
_cell.angle_gamma   90.00
#
_symmetry.space_group_name_H-M   'P 1'
#
loop_
_entity.id
_entity.type
_entity.pdbx_description
1 polymer ?
#
loop_
_entity_poly.entity_id
_entity_poly.type
_entity_poly.pdbx_seq_one_letter_code
_entity_poly.pdbx_strand_id
1 'polypeptide(L)'
;MTETEPIFFWRETESNGFLCQYYPATFCNTNDPEDQQHEFSCAEQWMMYNKALILATPDPSEASKKPTKGATKPAQASFDEGRRKLPEMILTEKKPDKQKYMVQIVPFTKIGKKKYDATKSEIVVIGNYYKFSQNPELKKLLMATGERELFEAAPNDRVWGIGFKAEDAKKHTDRTSWGSNLLGIALMTVRERLRAEEAEEQGDSNV
;
A
#
# COMPACT_ATOMS: atom_id res chain seq x y z
N MET A 1 -30.02 -3.32 -4.91
CA MET A 1 -28.81 -2.47 -4.85
C MET A 1 -28.72 -1.82 -6.22
N THR A 2 -28.79 -0.50 -6.30
CA THR A 2 -28.67 0.20 -7.58
C THR A 2 -27.21 0.13 -8.05
N GLU A 3 -26.99 -0.03 -9.35
CA GLU A 3 -25.66 -0.20 -9.96
C GLU A 3 -24.73 1.02 -9.77
N THR A 4 -25.20 2.07 -9.09
CA THR A 4 -24.53 3.36 -8.92
C THR A 4 -24.10 3.67 -7.49
N GLU A 5 -24.48 2.85 -6.49
CA GLU A 5 -24.11 3.12 -5.10
C GLU A 5 -22.61 2.86 -4.83
N PRO A 6 -21.90 3.77 -4.14
CA PRO A 6 -20.51 3.55 -3.77
C PRO A 6 -20.32 2.35 -2.83
N ILE A 7 -19.18 1.68 -2.97
CA ILE A 7 -18.75 0.60 -2.09
C ILE A 7 -17.84 1.16 -1.01
N PHE A 8 -18.22 0.97 0.24
CA PHE A 8 -17.37 1.28 1.40
C PHE A 8 -16.71 0.00 1.91
N PHE A 9 -15.45 0.11 2.33
CA PHE A 9 -14.68 -0.98 2.94
C PHE A 9 -13.71 -0.44 3.98
N TRP A 10 -13.37 -1.22 5.00
CA TRP A 10 -12.32 -0.83 5.94
C TRP A 10 -11.51 -2.03 6.45
N ARG A 11 -12.17 -3.04 7.04
CA ARG A 11 -11.46 -4.16 7.68
C ARG A 11 -11.48 -5.40 6.81
N GLU A 12 -10.40 -6.19 6.88
CA GLU A 12 -10.24 -7.46 6.19
C GLU A 12 -11.32 -8.49 6.55
N THR A 13 -11.92 -8.37 7.73
CA THR A 13 -12.98 -9.27 8.22
C THR A 13 -14.40 -8.89 7.75
N GLU A 14 -14.56 -7.76 7.07
CA GLU A 14 -15.86 -7.28 6.57
C GLU A 14 -16.17 -7.85 5.18
N SER A 15 -17.41 -7.71 4.71
CA SER A 15 -17.85 -8.27 3.42
C SER A 15 -17.04 -7.76 2.22
N ASN A 16 -16.60 -6.50 2.25
CA ASN A 16 -15.73 -5.90 1.24
C ASN A 16 -14.25 -5.89 1.68
N GLY A 17 -13.91 -6.70 2.68
CA GLY A 17 -12.58 -6.73 3.29
C GLY A 17 -11.48 -7.09 2.30
N PHE A 18 -11.80 -7.78 1.21
CA PHE A 18 -10.86 -8.08 0.12
C PHE A 18 -10.23 -6.83 -0.53
N LEU A 19 -10.85 -5.66 -0.40
CA LEU A 19 -10.31 -4.38 -0.87
C LEU A 19 -9.28 -3.76 0.12
N CYS A 20 -9.29 -4.17 1.38
CA CYS A 20 -8.35 -3.70 2.40
C CYS A 20 -6.91 -4.19 2.15
N GLN A 21 -5.92 -3.38 2.54
CA GLN A 21 -4.50 -3.76 2.47
C GLN A 21 -4.13 -4.92 3.40
N TYR A 22 -4.87 -5.11 4.49
CA TYR A 22 -4.61 -6.14 5.50
C TYR A 22 -5.21 -7.50 5.11
N TYR A 23 -6.01 -7.56 4.03
CA TYR A 23 -6.61 -8.80 3.58
C TYR A 23 -5.52 -9.81 3.15
N PRO A 24 -5.52 -11.04 3.71
CA PRO A 24 -4.57 -12.07 3.33
C PRO A 24 -4.68 -12.41 1.84
N ALA A 25 -3.62 -12.14 1.09
CA ALA A 25 -3.53 -12.44 -0.32
C ALA A 25 -2.06 -12.51 -0.70
N THR A 26 -1.63 -13.71 -1.08
CA THR A 26 -0.24 -13.96 -1.43
C THR A 26 0.04 -13.51 -2.86
N PHE A 27 1.16 -12.82 -3.08
CA PHE A 27 1.64 -12.43 -4.42
C PHE A 27 3.14 -12.12 -4.40
N CYS A 28 3.77 -12.09 -5.57
CA CYS A 28 5.16 -11.63 -5.75
C CYS A 28 5.26 -10.49 -6.77
N ASN A 29 6.39 -9.78 -6.79
CA ASN A 29 6.71 -8.87 -7.88
C ASN A 29 7.32 -9.67 -9.04
N THR A 30 6.52 -9.98 -10.05
CA THR A 30 6.97 -10.78 -11.20
C THR A 30 7.92 -10.06 -12.14
N ASN A 31 8.18 -8.76 -11.93
CA ASN A 31 9.18 -8.02 -12.70
C ASN A 31 10.60 -8.20 -12.15
N ASP A 32 10.75 -8.67 -10.91
CA ASP A 32 12.07 -8.96 -10.35
C ASP A 32 12.57 -10.31 -10.89
N PRO A 33 13.91 -10.49 -11.04
CA PRO A 33 14.50 -11.79 -11.31
C PRO A 33 14.03 -12.85 -10.32
N GLU A 34 13.82 -14.09 -10.77
CA GLU A 34 13.22 -15.16 -9.95
C GLU A 34 13.98 -15.40 -8.63
N ASP A 35 15.31 -15.29 -8.64
CA ASP A 35 16.18 -15.43 -7.46
C ASP A 35 16.07 -14.27 -6.46
N GLN A 36 15.42 -13.18 -6.86
CA GLN A 36 15.21 -11.95 -6.08
C GLN A 36 13.74 -11.71 -5.75
N GLN A 37 12.82 -12.53 -6.28
CA GLN A 37 11.41 -12.39 -6.00
C GLN A 37 11.13 -12.69 -4.52
N HIS A 38 10.29 -11.85 -3.94
CA HIS A 38 9.78 -12.04 -2.58
C HIS A 38 8.29 -12.28 -2.64
N GLU A 39 7.85 -13.25 -1.84
CA GLU A 39 6.43 -13.49 -1.60
C GLU A 39 5.93 -12.58 -0.48
N PHE A 40 4.87 -11.82 -0.78
CA PHE A 40 4.18 -10.95 0.17
C PHE A 40 2.87 -11.61 0.59
N SER A 41 2.58 -11.61 1.89
CA SER A 41 1.37 -12.21 2.47
C SER A 41 0.11 -11.35 2.36
N CYS A 42 0.29 -10.05 2.12
CA CYS A 42 -0.77 -9.08 1.90
C CYS A 42 -0.19 -7.79 1.29
N ALA A 43 -1.07 -6.89 0.85
CA ALA A 43 -0.66 -5.63 0.23
C ALA A 43 -0.03 -4.63 1.23
N GLU A 44 -0.38 -4.71 2.53
CA GLU A 44 0.31 -3.94 3.57
C GLU A 44 1.80 -4.33 3.65
N GLN A 45 2.14 -5.63 3.60
CA GLN A 45 3.53 -6.07 3.67
C GLN A 45 4.35 -5.51 2.50
N TRP A 46 3.79 -5.54 1.30
CA TRP A 46 4.37 -4.91 0.11
C TRP A 46 4.62 -3.41 0.31
N MET A 47 3.62 -2.68 0.81
CA MET A 47 3.71 -1.25 1.06
C MET A 47 4.78 -0.93 2.12
N MET A 48 4.84 -1.71 3.20
CA MET A 48 5.82 -1.53 4.27
C MET A 48 7.24 -1.91 3.82
N TYR A 49 7.39 -2.95 3.00
CA TYR A 49 8.67 -3.34 2.42
C TYR A 49 9.25 -2.24 1.54
N ASN A 50 8.46 -1.68 0.62
CA ASN A 50 8.88 -0.57 -0.23
C ASN A 50 9.18 0.70 0.57
N LYS A 51 8.38 0.98 1.61
CA LYS A 51 8.67 2.07 2.55
C LYS A 51 9.98 1.83 3.30
N ALA A 52 10.24 0.60 3.73
CA ALA A 52 11.48 0.21 4.39
C ALA A 52 12.70 0.36 3.47
N LEU A 53 12.60 0.02 2.18
CA LEU A 53 13.67 0.25 1.20
C LEU A 53 14.05 1.74 1.12
N ILE A 54 13.05 2.63 1.14
CA ILE A 54 13.29 4.08 1.14
C ILE A 54 13.95 4.53 2.45
N LEU A 55 13.51 4.01 3.60
CA LEU A 55 14.08 4.30 4.91
C LEU A 55 15.51 3.76 5.10
N ALA A 56 15.82 2.64 4.42
CA ALA A 56 17.13 2.01 4.42
C ALA A 56 18.13 2.70 3.46
N THR A 57 17.65 3.58 2.57
CA THR A 57 18.50 4.29 1.61
C THR A 57 19.31 5.37 2.34
N PRO A 58 20.65 5.36 2.28
CA PRO A 58 21.47 6.42 2.87
C PRO A 58 21.15 7.80 2.31
N ASP A 59 21.02 8.80 3.18
CA ASP A 59 20.83 10.20 2.78
C ASP A 59 22.17 10.95 2.88
N PRO A 60 22.71 11.50 1.78
CA PRO A 60 23.95 12.28 1.79
C PRO A 60 23.94 13.47 2.77
N SER A 61 22.76 14.02 3.09
CA SER A 61 22.59 15.09 4.06
C SER A 61 22.77 14.64 5.52
N GLU A 62 22.65 13.33 5.80
CA GLU A 62 22.90 12.77 7.13
C GLU A 62 24.39 12.47 7.37
N ALA A 63 25.15 12.15 6.32
CA ALA A 63 26.60 11.89 6.39
C ALA A 63 27.44 13.11 6.83
N SER A 64 26.89 14.31 6.66
CA SER A 64 27.58 15.59 6.91
C SER A 64 27.47 16.11 8.36
N LYS A 65 26.68 15.46 9.23
CA LYS A 65 26.52 15.92 10.62
C LYS A 65 27.76 15.56 11.43
N LYS A 66 28.68 16.52 11.62
CA LYS A 66 29.81 16.39 12.55
C LYS A 66 29.27 15.95 13.93
N PRO A 67 29.94 15.02 14.63
CA PRO A 67 29.51 14.60 15.95
C PRO A 67 29.53 15.81 16.88
N THR A 68 28.38 16.10 17.50
CA THR A 68 28.27 17.06 18.60
C THR A 68 29.17 16.58 19.73
N LYS A 69 30.07 17.45 20.21
CA LYS A 69 30.99 17.15 21.31
C LYS A 69 30.19 16.67 22.53
N GLY A 70 30.39 15.41 22.93
CA GLY A 70 29.79 14.81 24.14
C GLY A 70 28.98 13.54 23.93
N ALA A 71 28.70 13.12 22.69
CA ALA A 71 27.96 11.88 22.45
C ALA A 71 28.87 10.64 22.48
N THR A 72 28.64 9.73 23.44
CA THR A 72 29.17 8.37 23.43
C THR A 72 28.76 7.67 22.13
N LYS A 73 29.72 7.02 21.46
CA LYS A 73 29.64 6.43 20.11
C LYS A 73 28.75 5.17 19.86
N PRO A 74 27.92 4.59 20.75
CA PRO A 74 27.16 3.39 20.36
C PRO A 74 25.84 3.63 19.58
N ALA A 75 25.13 4.73 19.83
CA ALA A 75 23.71 4.84 19.45
C ALA A 75 23.46 5.15 17.96
N GLN A 76 24.29 5.99 17.33
CA GLN A 76 24.09 6.37 15.92
C GLN A 76 24.41 5.22 14.96
N ALA A 77 25.48 4.46 15.22
CA ALA A 77 25.90 3.34 14.36
C ALA A 77 24.94 2.15 14.42
N SER A 78 24.37 1.85 15.61
CA SER A 78 23.37 0.79 15.78
C SER A 78 22.05 1.11 15.06
N PHE A 79 21.65 2.40 15.04
CA PHE A 79 20.45 2.85 14.35
C PHE A 79 20.56 2.75 12.82
N ASP A 80 21.74 3.01 12.27
CA ASP A 80 22.00 2.89 10.82
C ASP A 80 22.03 1.43 10.35
N GLU A 81 22.43 0.48 11.19
CA GLU A 81 22.34 -0.95 10.91
C GLU A 81 20.88 -1.44 10.99
N GLY A 82 20.13 -0.97 12.00
CA GLY A 82 18.69 -1.26 12.13
C GLY A 82 17.88 -0.79 10.92
N ARG A 83 18.17 0.41 10.38
CA ARG A 83 17.54 0.91 9.15
C ARG A 83 17.86 0.02 7.95
N ARG A 84 19.10 -0.42 7.80
CA ARG A 84 19.53 -1.27 6.67
C ARG A 84 18.86 -2.65 6.66
N LYS A 85 18.59 -3.24 7.83
CA LYS A 85 17.91 -4.54 7.95
C LYS A 85 16.39 -4.45 7.89
N LEU A 86 15.81 -3.24 7.96
CA LEU A 86 14.36 -3.05 8.03
C LEU A 86 13.58 -3.76 6.90
N PRO A 87 14.01 -3.73 5.61
CA PRO A 87 13.30 -4.45 4.55
C PRO A 87 13.22 -5.97 4.80
N GLU A 88 14.34 -6.60 5.18
CA GLU A 88 14.41 -8.02 5.52
C GLU A 88 13.53 -8.36 6.74
N MET A 89 13.53 -7.49 7.75
CA MET A 89 12.67 -7.65 8.91
C MET A 89 11.17 -7.57 8.54
N ILE A 90 10.78 -6.74 7.56
CA ILE A 90 9.40 -6.67 7.07
C ILE A 90 9.01 -7.95 6.31
N LEU A 91 9.91 -8.53 5.51
CA LEU A 91 9.64 -9.78 4.79
C LEU A 91 9.42 -10.97 5.74
N THR A 92 10.11 -10.98 6.89
CA THR A 92 10.02 -12.06 7.88
C THR A 92 8.84 -11.92 8.85
N GLU A 93 8.43 -10.70 9.21
CA GLU A 93 7.25 -10.47 10.05
C GLU A 93 5.96 -10.79 9.29
N LYS A 94 5.05 -11.55 9.92
CA LYS A 94 3.82 -12.04 9.30
C LYS A 94 2.58 -11.22 9.68
N LYS A 95 2.67 -10.35 10.69
CA LYS A 95 1.55 -9.55 11.16
C LYS A 95 1.57 -8.13 10.55
N PRO A 96 0.53 -7.72 9.80
CA PRO A 96 0.48 -6.41 9.14
C PRO A 96 0.62 -5.21 10.08
N ASP A 97 0.00 -5.29 11.27
CA ASP A 97 0.09 -4.25 12.30
C ASP A 97 1.53 -4.06 12.82
N LYS A 98 2.27 -5.15 13.00
CA LYS A 98 3.68 -5.11 13.38
C LYS A 98 4.57 -4.60 12.26
N GLN A 99 4.36 -5.03 11.02
CA GLN A 99 5.07 -4.50 9.84
C GLN A 99 4.92 -2.97 9.76
N LYS A 100 3.68 -2.49 9.94
CA LYS A 100 3.37 -1.05 9.96
C LYS A 100 4.08 -0.33 11.10
N TYR A 101 4.01 -0.87 12.31
CA TYR A 101 4.67 -0.30 13.47
C TYR A 101 6.19 -0.16 13.26
N MET A 102 6.84 -1.21 12.74
CA MET A 102 8.29 -1.25 12.50
C MET A 102 8.78 -0.11 11.60
N VAL A 103 8.05 0.25 10.55
CA VAL A 103 8.42 1.38 9.68
C VAL A 103 7.90 2.73 10.17
N GLN A 104 6.94 2.77 11.09
CA GLN A 104 6.41 4.01 11.67
C GLN A 104 7.35 4.60 12.73
N ILE A 105 8.05 3.75 13.49
CA ILE A 105 9.01 4.19 14.50
C ILE A 105 10.33 4.68 13.91
N VAL A 106 10.57 4.44 12.62
CA VAL A 106 11.76 4.91 11.91
C VAL A 106 11.44 6.24 11.21
N PRO A 107 12.03 7.37 11.64
CA PRO A 107 11.78 8.66 11.03
C PRO A 107 12.40 8.71 9.63
N PHE A 108 11.68 9.31 8.69
CA PHE A 108 12.21 9.67 7.39
C PHE A 108 13.28 10.76 7.49
N THR A 109 14.28 10.67 6.62
CA THR A 109 15.11 11.82 6.27
C THR A 109 14.31 12.79 5.40
N LYS A 110 14.79 14.02 5.19
CA LYS A 110 14.10 14.98 4.32
C LYS A 110 13.98 14.46 2.88
N ILE A 111 15.05 13.87 2.35
CA ILE A 111 15.05 13.31 0.99
C ILE A 111 14.18 12.06 0.94
N GLY A 112 14.29 11.18 1.93
CA GLY A 112 13.47 9.97 2.04
C GLY A 112 11.98 10.27 2.10
N LYS A 113 11.56 11.30 2.87
CA LYS A 113 10.15 11.72 2.93
C LYS A 113 9.66 12.21 1.58
N LYS A 114 10.45 13.06 0.90
CA LYS A 114 10.12 13.56 -0.44
C LYS A 114 9.98 12.41 -1.45
N LYS A 115 10.91 11.44 -1.42
CA LYS A 115 10.88 10.25 -2.27
C LYS A 115 9.63 9.42 -2.00
N TYR A 116 9.32 9.16 -0.73
CA TYR A 116 8.13 8.40 -0.35
C TYR A 116 6.83 9.11 -0.76
N ASP A 117 6.70 10.41 -0.52
CA ASP A 117 5.51 11.15 -0.92
C ASP A 117 5.28 11.14 -2.43
N ALA A 118 6.36 11.18 -3.22
CA ALA A 118 6.28 11.13 -4.69
C ALA A 118 5.93 9.73 -5.24
N THR A 119 6.21 8.65 -4.50
CA THR A 119 6.13 7.26 -5.02
C THR A 119 5.07 6.40 -4.34
N LYS A 120 4.59 6.78 -3.15
CA LYS A 120 3.68 5.94 -2.34
C LYS A 120 2.42 5.50 -3.07
N SER A 121 1.82 6.37 -3.88
CA SER A 121 0.59 6.03 -4.62
C SER A 121 0.86 4.96 -5.68
N GLU A 122 1.96 5.09 -6.42
CA GLU A 122 2.39 4.10 -7.41
C GLU A 122 2.71 2.76 -6.75
N ILE A 123 3.43 2.77 -5.62
CA ILE A 123 3.71 1.56 -4.82
C ILE A 123 2.41 0.82 -4.48
N VAL A 124 1.37 1.53 -4.01
CA VAL A 124 0.10 0.91 -3.64
C VAL A 124 -0.67 0.41 -4.88
N VAL A 125 -0.63 1.13 -6.00
CA VAL A 125 -1.20 0.65 -7.27
C VAL A 125 -0.52 -0.66 -7.71
N ILE A 126 0.81 -0.71 -7.72
CA ILE A 126 1.58 -1.89 -8.13
C ILE A 126 1.30 -3.09 -7.23
N GLY A 127 1.30 -2.88 -5.90
CA GLY A 127 1.02 -3.96 -4.95
C GLY A 127 -0.38 -4.53 -5.09
N ASN A 128 -1.38 -3.65 -5.27
CA ASN A 128 -2.75 -4.11 -5.53
C ASN A 128 -2.88 -4.77 -6.91
N TYR A 129 -2.16 -4.29 -7.93
CA TYR A 129 -2.11 -4.95 -9.23
C TYR A 129 -1.66 -6.40 -9.09
N TYR A 130 -0.50 -6.65 -8.47
CA TYR A 130 -0.01 -8.02 -8.25
C TYR A 130 -0.96 -8.86 -7.41
N LYS A 131 -1.49 -8.28 -6.32
CA LYS A 131 -2.52 -8.94 -5.50
C LYS A 131 -3.69 -9.43 -6.36
N PHE A 132 -4.28 -8.57 -7.17
CA PHE A 132 -5.49 -8.92 -7.92
C PHE A 132 -5.20 -9.71 -9.20
N SER A 133 -4.08 -9.48 -9.90
CA SER A 133 -3.73 -10.24 -11.11
C SER A 133 -3.33 -11.68 -10.81
N GLN A 134 -2.67 -11.93 -9.68
CA GLN A 134 -2.20 -13.28 -9.29
C GLN A 134 -3.23 -14.08 -8.49
N ASN A 135 -4.34 -13.47 -8.06
CA ASN A 135 -5.40 -14.13 -7.31
C ASN A 135 -6.72 -14.09 -8.09
N PRO A 136 -7.03 -15.09 -8.94
CA PRO A 136 -8.18 -15.06 -9.84
C PRO A 136 -9.53 -14.81 -9.16
N GLU A 137 -9.76 -15.38 -7.98
CA GLU A 137 -11.01 -15.16 -7.24
C GLU A 137 -11.11 -13.73 -6.70
N LEU A 138 -10.00 -13.13 -6.26
CA LEU A 138 -9.98 -11.72 -5.87
C LEU A 138 -10.13 -10.80 -7.08
N LYS A 139 -9.52 -11.15 -8.23
CA LYS A 139 -9.71 -10.44 -9.50
C LYS A 139 -11.19 -10.34 -9.85
N LYS A 140 -11.91 -11.47 -9.80
CA LYS A 140 -13.36 -11.52 -10.05
C LYS A 140 -14.15 -10.62 -9.11
N LEU A 141 -13.83 -10.63 -7.81
CA LEU A 141 -14.47 -9.76 -6.82
C LEU A 141 -14.21 -8.27 -7.10
N LEU A 142 -12.99 -7.90 -7.49
CA LEU A 142 -12.67 -6.53 -7.91
C LEU A 142 -13.43 -6.14 -9.18
N MET A 143 -13.48 -7.00 -10.20
CA MET A 143 -14.23 -6.73 -11.44
C MET A 143 -15.73 -6.58 -11.18
N ALA A 144 -16.29 -7.39 -10.28
CA ALA A 144 -17.69 -7.32 -9.87
C ALA A 144 -18.07 -6.01 -9.16
N THR A 145 -17.08 -5.18 -8.77
CA THR A 145 -17.37 -3.81 -8.31
C THR A 145 -17.94 -2.94 -9.43
N GLY A 146 -17.79 -3.32 -10.70
CA GLY A 146 -18.35 -2.59 -11.83
C GLY A 146 -17.77 -1.18 -11.92
N GLU A 147 -18.58 -0.18 -12.26
CA GLU A 147 -18.15 1.23 -12.30
C GLU A 147 -18.26 1.93 -10.94
N ARG A 148 -18.60 1.21 -9.87
CA ARG A 148 -18.85 1.82 -8.57
C ARG A 148 -17.57 2.42 -7.99
N GLU A 149 -17.72 3.57 -7.34
CA GLU A 149 -16.66 4.20 -6.56
C GLU A 149 -16.32 3.34 -5.34
N LEU A 150 -15.02 3.24 -5.05
CA LEU A 150 -14.51 2.50 -3.89
C LEU A 150 -13.99 3.49 -2.86
N PHE A 151 -14.50 3.44 -1.63
CA PHE A 151 -14.11 4.31 -0.53
C PHE A 151 -13.59 3.53 0.67
N GLU A 152 -12.34 3.77 1.04
CA GLU A 152 -11.79 3.24 2.28
C GLU A 152 -12.33 4.05 3.47
N ALA A 153 -13.29 3.47 4.19
CA ALA A 153 -14.00 4.04 5.32
C ALA A 153 -13.24 3.90 6.65
N ALA A 154 -11.91 4.10 6.59
CA ALA A 154 -11.03 4.06 7.75
C ALA A 154 -11.20 5.35 8.59
N PRO A 155 -11.69 5.26 9.85
CA PRO A 155 -11.79 6.41 10.73
C PRO A 155 -10.39 6.96 11.04
N ASN A 156 -10.26 8.29 11.04
CA ASN A 156 -9.01 9.01 11.30
C ASN A 156 -7.91 8.88 10.24
N ASP A 157 -8.09 8.10 9.17
CA ASP A 157 -7.19 8.13 8.01
C ASP A 157 -7.78 9.01 6.92
N ARG A 158 -7.20 10.20 6.74
CA ARG A 158 -7.61 11.16 5.69
C ARG A 158 -6.71 11.17 4.46
N VAL A 159 -5.72 10.28 4.40
CA VAL A 159 -4.80 10.18 3.26
C VAL A 159 -5.19 8.98 2.41
N TRP A 160 -5.17 7.79 3.00
CA TRP A 160 -5.54 6.56 2.30
C TRP A 160 -7.03 6.33 2.29
N GLY A 161 -7.71 6.75 3.37
CA GLY A 161 -9.16 6.69 3.52
C GLY A 161 -9.87 8.05 3.43
N ILE A 162 -11.18 7.99 3.63
CA ILE A 162 -12.07 9.16 3.66
C ILE A 162 -12.16 9.82 5.04
N GLY A 163 -11.61 9.21 6.08
CA GLY A 163 -11.62 9.74 7.45
C GLY A 163 -12.92 9.52 8.24
N PHE A 164 -13.89 8.83 7.66
CA PHE A 164 -15.21 8.54 8.24
C PHE A 164 -15.51 7.05 8.19
N LYS A 165 -16.32 6.57 9.14
CA LYS A 165 -16.99 5.26 9.03
C LYS A 165 -18.00 5.30 7.89
N ALA A 166 -18.32 4.13 7.33
CA ALA A 166 -19.25 4.02 6.22
C ALA A 166 -20.65 4.58 6.56
N GLU A 167 -21.14 4.35 7.77
CA GLU A 167 -22.45 4.81 8.22
C GLU A 167 -22.52 6.33 8.32
N ASP A 168 -21.43 6.98 8.72
CA ASP A 168 -21.36 8.44 8.81
C ASP A 168 -21.17 9.05 7.43
N ALA A 169 -20.28 8.49 6.61
CA ALA A 169 -20.05 8.92 5.23
C ALA A 169 -21.35 8.93 4.40
N LYS A 170 -22.20 7.90 4.54
CA LYS A 170 -23.49 7.80 3.84
C LYS A 170 -24.49 8.92 4.19
N LYS A 171 -24.32 9.61 5.31
CA LYS A 171 -25.17 10.76 5.71
C LYS A 171 -24.77 12.05 5.00
N HIS A 172 -23.58 12.09 4.39
CA HIS A 172 -23.06 13.27 3.72
C HIS A 172 -23.36 13.22 2.22
N THR A 173 -24.15 14.19 1.73
CA THR A 173 -24.31 14.42 0.28
C THR A 173 -23.15 15.21 -0.31
N ASP A 174 -22.49 16.05 0.50
CA ASP A 174 -21.26 16.77 0.16
C ASP A 174 -20.02 16.04 0.70
N ARG A 175 -19.09 15.68 -0.20
CA ARG A 175 -17.85 14.96 0.10
C ARG A 175 -16.64 15.86 0.27
N THR A 176 -16.77 17.19 0.23
CA THR A 176 -15.65 18.13 0.41
C THR A 176 -14.88 17.95 1.73
N SER A 177 -15.54 17.40 2.75
CA SER A 177 -14.95 17.09 4.05
C SER A 177 -14.19 15.77 4.13
N TRP A 178 -14.28 14.93 3.09
CA TRP A 178 -13.65 13.61 3.06
C TRP A 178 -12.15 13.72 2.86
N GLY A 179 -11.43 12.71 3.38
CA GLY A 179 -10.03 12.49 3.07
C GLY A 179 -9.77 12.15 1.60
N SER A 180 -8.49 12.06 1.24
CA SER A 180 -8.06 11.91 -0.16
C SER A 180 -8.42 10.56 -0.78
N ASN A 181 -8.77 9.53 0.01
CA ASN A 181 -9.15 8.20 -0.47
C ASN A 181 -8.14 7.59 -1.48
N LEU A 182 -6.84 7.74 -1.23
CA LEU A 182 -5.82 7.27 -2.17
C LEU A 182 -5.89 5.76 -2.42
N LEU A 183 -6.34 4.95 -1.44
CA LEU A 183 -6.45 3.50 -1.65
C LEU A 183 -7.61 3.17 -2.60
N GLY A 184 -8.77 3.81 -2.42
CA GLY A 184 -9.91 3.62 -3.32
C GLY A 184 -9.57 3.99 -4.75
N ILE A 185 -8.86 5.10 -4.95
CA ILE A 185 -8.33 5.51 -6.27
C ILE A 185 -7.40 4.43 -6.84
N ALA A 186 -6.44 3.94 -6.05
CA ALA A 186 -5.50 2.92 -6.51
C ALA A 186 -6.21 1.62 -6.95
N LEU A 187 -7.22 1.17 -6.20
CA LEU A 187 -8.01 -0.02 -6.53
C LEU A 187 -8.79 0.15 -7.83
N MET A 188 -9.40 1.32 -8.05
CA MET A 188 -10.09 1.62 -9.30
C MET A 188 -9.10 1.71 -10.48
N THR A 189 -7.91 2.29 -10.29
CA THR A 189 -6.84 2.27 -11.30
C THR A 189 -6.42 0.84 -11.66
N VAL A 190 -6.23 -0.02 -10.67
CA VAL A 190 -5.92 -1.44 -10.89
C VAL A 190 -7.05 -2.14 -11.65
N ARG A 191 -8.32 -1.84 -11.30
CA ARG A 191 -9.49 -2.40 -11.97
C ARG A 191 -9.50 -2.05 -13.46
N GLU A 192 -9.31 -0.77 -13.80
CA GLU A 192 -9.28 -0.33 -15.20
C GLU A 192 -8.13 -0.95 -15.99
N ARG A 193 -6.95 -1.08 -15.37
CA ARG A 193 -5.81 -1.74 -16.00
C ARG A 193 -6.13 -3.20 -16.34
N LEU A 194 -6.65 -3.96 -15.38
CA LEU A 194 -6.97 -5.38 -15.58
C LEU A 194 -8.07 -5.59 -16.64
N ARG A 195 -9.00 -4.65 -16.77
CA ARG A 195 -10.02 -4.68 -17.85
C ARG A 195 -9.41 -4.46 -19.22
N ALA A 196 -8.47 -3.51 -19.34
CA ALA A 196 -7.77 -3.28 -20.60
C ALA A 196 -7.00 -4.52 -21.04
N GLU A 197 -6.27 -5.15 -20.11
CA GLU A 197 -5.56 -6.41 -20.35
C GLU A 197 -6.52 -7.54 -20.79
N GLU A 198 -7.68 -7.71 -20.14
CA GLU A 198 -8.69 -8.71 -20.55
C GLU A 198 -9.31 -8.43 -21.92
N ALA A 199 -9.50 -7.16 -22.28
CA ALA A 199 -10.04 -6.77 -23.58
C ALA A 199 -9.04 -7.02 -24.72
N GLU A 200 -7.75 -6.79 -24.48
CA GLU A 200 -6.66 -7.09 -25.42
C GLU A 200 -6.55 -8.61 -25.66
N GLU A 201 -6.55 -9.42 -24.60
CA GLU A 201 -6.51 -10.89 -24.70
C GLU A 201 -7.70 -11.47 -25.46
N GLN A 202 -8.91 -10.91 -25.27
CA GLN A 202 -10.12 -11.32 -25.99
C GLN A 202 -10.14 -10.84 -27.45
N GLY A 203 -9.50 -9.71 -27.74
CA GLY A 203 -9.31 -9.21 -29.09
C GLY A 203 -8.37 -10.10 -29.89
N ASP A 204 -7.25 -10.49 -29.31
CA ASP A 204 -6.26 -11.38 -29.94
C ASP A 204 -6.74 -12.83 -30.09
N SER A 205 -7.61 -13.30 -29.20
CA SER A 205 -8.19 -14.66 -29.27
C SER A 205 -9.30 -14.82 -30.33
N ASN A 206 -9.80 -13.71 -30.89
CA ASN A 206 -10.85 -13.69 -31.92
C ASN A 206 -10.31 -13.39 -33.33
N VAL A 207 -8.98 -13.43 -33.51
CA VAL A 207 -8.28 -13.24 -34.80
C VAL A 207 -7.69 -14.54 -35.32
#